data_AF-A0A7C6URP0-F1
#
_entry.id   AF-A0A7C6URP0-F1
#
_cell.length_a   1.000
_cell.length_b   1.000
_cell.length_c   1.000
_cell.angle_alpha   90.00
_cell.angle_beta   90.00
_cell.angle_gamma   90.00
#
_symmetry.space_group_name_H-M   'P 1'
#
loop_
_entity.id
_entity.type
_entity.pdbx_description
1 polymer ?
#
loop_
_entity_poly.entity_id
_entity_poly.type
_entity_poly.pdbx_seq_one_letter_code
_entity_poly.pdbx_strand_id
1 'polypeptide(L)'
;MKRFLFVVLAAAVLAALFIAGTRFTIEESNQRVELVYDLQALKIRSEEAGKSTGAMLADLKEAGIQSIGVEPDNLAAWFLAGKPLPGEIKEKLPQEAKFLKDYLHYPVAFDTEDFELVTDAGLLVVPKIATAPWPVAAPWLDYDPELLLISGTGELKGELHGSLARLGLVEFSVPKIEGGKAARSVRVHGISAAELETLSRRRVLNRYLRAVKERNNRVLYLRPLGYENWTESLATLAELQESLIKAGFALGEAEPFPAWQAPYVLTALVWAGIWAGAILFATAFFCRRRKIFFAAGIFALLITIILSFYRFQLAQQAMALLAAVIFPCLTLQVSGGKTPWQRYLLISGVSLAGAFLVVGSLGGSEYLVKLAEFRGVKVMHLAPVLLVFIWLVWPLKNWFNKNVPVKHLAIAAAIGLIGLLYLKRTGNFGLPVLQWEINFREFLEKTLLVRPRTKEFLLGHPALYFFVHRRDGKKSGAAPLAVINMCKSID
;
A
#
# COMPACT_ATOMS: atom_id res chain seq x y z
N MET A 1 1.41 28.48 27.57
CA MET A 1 1.76 27.09 27.18
C MET A 1 0.72 26.47 26.24
N LYS A 2 -0.51 26.14 26.66
CA LYS A 2 -1.50 25.49 25.77
C LYS A 2 -1.83 26.30 24.50
N ARG A 3 -2.07 27.62 24.62
CA ARG A 3 -2.33 28.50 23.47
C ARG A 3 -1.20 28.45 22.43
N PHE A 4 0.05 28.50 22.89
CA PHE A 4 1.22 28.39 22.04
C PHE A 4 1.27 27.03 21.30
N LEU A 5 1.01 25.92 21.98
CA LEU A 5 0.96 24.58 21.35
C LEU A 5 -0.13 24.50 20.28
N PHE A 6 -1.30 25.12 20.49
CA PHE A 6 -2.35 25.18 19.47
C PHE A 6 -1.94 26.03 18.25
N VAL A 7 -1.21 27.13 18.45
CA VAL A 7 -0.68 27.93 17.35
C VAL A 7 0.33 27.13 16.52
N VAL A 8 1.26 26.43 17.17
CA VAL A 8 2.21 25.54 16.50
C VAL A 8 1.48 24.43 15.74
N LEU A 9 0.47 23.82 16.35
CA LEU A 9 -0.34 22.79 15.71
C LEU A 9 -1.09 23.31 14.48
N ALA A 10 -1.68 24.50 14.55
CA ALA A 10 -2.38 25.11 13.42
C ALA A 10 -1.43 25.40 12.26
N ALA A 11 -0.25 25.98 12.55
CA ALA A 11 0.78 26.21 11.54
C ALA A 11 1.26 24.90 10.90
N ALA A 12 1.43 23.84 11.69
CA ALA A 12 1.80 22.52 11.20
C ALA A 12 0.73 21.88 10.31
N VAL A 13 -0.55 22.04 10.64
CA VAL A 13 -1.65 21.55 9.79
C VAL A 13 -1.69 22.30 8.46
N LEU A 14 -1.46 23.62 8.46
CA LEU A 14 -1.36 24.40 7.22
C LEU A 14 -0.17 23.96 6.37
N ALA A 15 0.99 23.71 6.99
CA ALA A 15 2.15 23.17 6.29
C ALA A 15 1.89 21.78 5.70
N ALA A 16 1.23 20.90 6.47
CA ALA A 16 0.83 19.59 6.00
C ALA A 16 -0.18 19.64 4.84
N LEU A 17 -1.15 20.55 4.90
CA LEU A 17 -2.10 20.79 3.82
C LEU A 17 -1.40 21.28 2.55
N PHE A 18 -0.43 22.19 2.68
CA PHE A 18 0.36 22.66 1.54
C PHE A 18 1.16 21.51 0.91
N ILE A 19 1.84 20.69 1.74
CA ILE A 19 2.56 19.50 1.27
C ILE A 19 1.60 18.53 0.56
N ALA A 20 0.43 18.26 1.15
CA ALA A 20 -0.58 17.40 0.55
C ALA A 20 -1.12 17.97 -0.78
N GLY A 21 -1.31 19.29 -0.89
CA GLY A 21 -1.71 19.96 -2.12
C GLY A 21 -0.66 19.82 -3.22
N THR A 22 0.62 20.07 -2.91
CA THR A 22 1.72 19.88 -3.87
C THR A 22 1.84 18.43 -4.33
N ARG A 23 1.58 17.48 -3.43
CA ARG A 23 1.52 16.06 -3.76
C ARG A 23 0.36 15.76 -4.71
N PHE A 24 -0.83 16.28 -4.42
CA PHE A 24 -2.02 16.09 -5.27
C PHE A 24 -1.79 16.60 -6.69
N THR A 25 -1.18 17.78 -6.85
CA THR A 25 -0.87 18.33 -8.18
C THR A 25 0.11 17.45 -8.96
N ILE A 26 1.06 16.80 -8.28
CA ILE A 26 1.98 15.86 -8.93
C ILE A 26 1.24 14.59 -9.35
N GLU A 27 0.38 14.05 -8.48
CA GLU A 27 -0.43 12.86 -8.79
C GLU A 27 -1.38 13.10 -9.97
N GLU A 28 -2.00 14.29 -10.03
CA GLU A 28 -2.93 14.69 -11.08
C GLU A 28 -2.24 14.95 -12.43
N SER A 29 -1.00 15.43 -12.42
CA SER A 29 -0.23 15.70 -13.65
C SER A 29 0.12 14.44 -14.45
N ASN A 30 0.13 13.26 -13.82
CA ASN A 30 0.49 12.00 -14.45
C ASN A 30 -0.77 11.14 -14.64
N GLN A 31 -1.32 11.14 -15.85
CA GLN A 31 -2.57 10.45 -16.22
C GLN A 31 -2.39 9.39 -17.31
N ARG A 32 -1.16 9.08 -17.73
CA ARG A 32 -0.90 8.04 -18.73
C ARG A 32 -0.89 6.66 -18.11
N VAL A 33 -1.56 5.72 -18.77
CA VAL A 33 -1.64 4.32 -18.36
C VAL A 33 -1.13 3.44 -19.48
N GLU A 34 -0.07 2.70 -19.18
CA GLU A 34 0.51 1.72 -20.08
C GLU A 34 -0.10 0.34 -19.81
N LEU A 35 -0.57 -0.29 -20.87
CA LEU A 35 -1.11 -1.65 -20.82
C LEU A 35 -0.04 -2.59 -21.36
N VAL A 36 0.48 -3.47 -20.50
CA VAL A 36 1.48 -4.48 -20.86
C VAL A 36 0.79 -5.83 -20.84
N TYR A 37 0.81 -6.55 -21.97
CA TYR A 37 0.14 -7.85 -22.09
C TYR A 37 1.15 -9.00 -21.94
N ASP A 38 0.83 -10.01 -21.11
CA ASP A 38 1.69 -11.16 -20.82
C ASP A 38 1.81 -12.12 -22.02
N LEU A 39 3.01 -12.27 -22.58
CA LEU A 39 3.27 -13.14 -23.73
C LEU A 39 3.12 -14.62 -23.39
N GLN A 40 3.61 -15.06 -22.23
CA GLN A 40 3.58 -16.49 -21.88
C GLN A 40 2.13 -16.94 -21.66
N ALA A 41 1.33 -16.11 -21.01
CA ALA A 41 -0.10 -16.37 -20.88
C ALA A 41 -0.82 -16.34 -22.26
N LEU A 42 -0.40 -15.46 -23.17
CA LEU A 42 -0.93 -15.41 -24.54
C LEU A 42 -0.62 -16.67 -25.34
N LYS A 43 0.61 -17.21 -25.23
CA LYS A 43 1.01 -18.47 -25.90
C LYS A 43 0.17 -19.66 -25.46
N ILE A 44 -0.03 -19.82 -24.15
CA ILE A 44 -0.92 -20.86 -23.60
C ILE A 44 -2.32 -20.70 -24.20
N ARG A 45 -2.83 -19.47 -24.28
CA ARG A 45 -4.15 -19.20 -24.84
C ARG A 45 -4.24 -19.43 -26.35
N SER A 46 -3.15 -19.18 -27.07
CA SER A 46 -2.98 -19.41 -28.49
C SER A 46 -3.10 -20.90 -28.83
N GLU A 47 -2.46 -21.76 -28.03
CA GLU A 47 -2.58 -23.22 -28.15
C GLU A 47 -4.01 -23.71 -27.89
N GLU A 48 -4.64 -23.25 -26.81
CA GLU A 48 -6.03 -23.62 -26.45
C GLU A 48 -7.04 -23.20 -27.53
N ALA A 49 -6.83 -22.05 -28.16
CA ALA A 49 -7.73 -21.50 -29.16
C ALA A 49 -7.43 -21.98 -30.59
N GLY A 50 -6.32 -22.71 -30.82
CA GLY A 50 -5.89 -23.13 -32.14
C GLY A 50 -5.56 -21.97 -33.11
N LYS A 51 -5.25 -20.78 -32.58
CA LYS A 51 -4.88 -19.58 -33.34
C LYS A 51 -3.43 -19.24 -33.07
N SER A 52 -2.62 -18.93 -34.09
CA SER A 52 -1.19 -18.64 -33.91
C SER A 52 -0.94 -17.42 -33.01
N THR A 53 0.15 -17.46 -32.24
CA THR A 53 0.49 -16.39 -31.30
C THR A 53 0.71 -15.05 -32.02
N GLY A 54 1.37 -15.08 -33.19
CA GLY A 54 1.54 -13.89 -34.03
C GLY A 54 0.21 -13.25 -34.46
N ALA A 55 -0.81 -14.06 -34.79
CA ALA A 55 -2.13 -13.54 -35.12
C ALA A 55 -2.85 -12.94 -33.89
N MET A 56 -2.66 -13.50 -32.70
CA MET A 56 -3.19 -12.88 -31.47
C MET A 56 -2.46 -11.60 -31.09
N LEU A 57 -1.15 -11.50 -31.34
CA LEU A 57 -0.38 -10.26 -31.17
C LEU A 57 -0.88 -9.17 -32.14
N ALA A 58 -1.20 -9.52 -33.38
CA ALA A 58 -1.82 -8.61 -34.33
C ALA A 58 -3.18 -8.10 -33.82
N ASP A 59 -4.05 -8.98 -33.32
CA ASP A 59 -5.33 -8.58 -32.72
C ASP A 59 -5.13 -7.61 -31.53
N LEU A 60 -4.14 -7.88 -30.67
CA LEU A 60 -3.82 -7.01 -29.53
C LEU A 60 -3.33 -5.63 -29.98
N LYS A 61 -2.51 -5.58 -31.03
CA LYS A 61 -2.03 -4.34 -31.64
C LYS A 61 -3.19 -3.53 -32.22
N GLU A 62 -4.10 -4.17 -32.95
CA GLU A 62 -5.33 -3.54 -33.45
C GLU A 62 -6.24 -3.05 -32.31
N ALA A 63 -6.27 -3.78 -31.19
CA ALA A 63 -6.95 -3.38 -29.97
C ALA A 63 -6.21 -2.29 -29.15
N GLY A 64 -5.11 -1.73 -29.66
CA GLY A 64 -4.40 -0.61 -29.05
C GLY A 64 -3.36 -0.98 -27.98
N ILE A 65 -3.02 -2.25 -27.82
CA ILE A 65 -1.86 -2.65 -27.00
C ILE A 65 -0.58 -2.33 -27.77
N GLN A 66 0.37 -1.72 -27.08
CA GLN A 66 1.68 -1.38 -27.63
C GLN A 66 2.81 -2.20 -26.99
N SER A 67 2.64 -2.63 -25.74
CA SER A 67 3.70 -3.23 -24.93
C SER A 67 3.38 -4.69 -24.59
N ILE A 68 4.36 -5.58 -24.79
CA ILE A 68 4.23 -7.02 -24.49
C ILE A 68 5.28 -7.43 -23.47
N GLY A 69 4.79 -8.02 -22.38
CA GLY A 69 5.60 -8.56 -21.30
C GLY A 69 6.24 -9.89 -21.68
N VAL A 70 7.57 -9.94 -21.71
CA VAL A 70 8.33 -11.17 -21.95
C VAL A 70 8.92 -11.65 -20.64
N GLU A 71 8.55 -12.86 -20.21
CA GLU A 71 9.08 -13.49 -18.99
C GLU A 71 10.10 -14.57 -19.37
N PRO A 72 11.18 -14.76 -18.59
CA PRO A 72 12.11 -15.86 -18.80
C PRO A 72 11.46 -17.20 -18.43
N ASP A 73 11.92 -18.27 -19.06
CA ASP A 73 11.58 -19.63 -18.66
C ASP A 73 12.02 -19.86 -17.21
N ASN A 74 11.12 -20.45 -16.41
CA ASN A 74 11.46 -20.89 -15.07
C ASN A 74 12.03 -22.31 -15.07
N LEU A 75 12.61 -22.71 -13.95
CA LEU A 75 13.22 -24.02 -13.77
C LEU A 75 12.25 -25.18 -14.01
N ALA A 76 10.96 -25.03 -13.67
CA ALA A 76 9.95 -26.05 -13.95
C ALA A 76 9.73 -26.26 -15.45
N ALA A 77 9.56 -25.17 -16.21
CA ALA A 77 9.44 -25.21 -17.66
C ALA A 77 10.70 -25.81 -18.32
N TRP A 78 11.88 -25.41 -17.84
CA TRP A 78 13.18 -25.92 -18.34
C TRP A 78 13.30 -27.44 -18.19
N PHE A 79 12.88 -27.98 -17.03
CA PHE A 79 12.86 -29.42 -16.79
C PHE A 79 11.84 -30.16 -17.64
N LEU A 80 10.63 -29.62 -17.78
CA LEU A 80 9.59 -30.22 -18.62
C LEU A 80 10.02 -30.27 -20.09
N ALA A 81 10.74 -29.25 -20.56
CA ALA A 81 11.29 -29.19 -21.91
C ALA A 81 12.52 -30.09 -22.12
N GLY A 82 13.07 -30.70 -21.06
CA GLY A 82 14.28 -31.54 -21.16
C GLY A 82 15.54 -30.76 -21.56
N LYS A 83 15.56 -29.43 -21.41
CA LYS A 83 16.69 -28.58 -21.76
C LYS A 83 17.85 -28.81 -20.75
N PRO A 84 19.12 -28.86 -21.18
CA PRO A 84 20.25 -29.00 -20.26
C PRO A 84 20.36 -27.78 -19.34
N LEU A 85 20.65 -28.01 -18.06
CA LEU A 85 20.85 -26.93 -17.10
C LEU A 85 22.22 -26.27 -17.25
N PRO A 86 22.29 -24.92 -17.23
CA PRO A 86 23.55 -24.20 -17.08
C PRO A 86 24.33 -24.65 -15.83
N GLY A 87 25.65 -24.76 -15.94
CA GLY A 87 26.52 -25.22 -14.85
C GLY A 87 26.37 -24.40 -13.56
N GLU A 88 26.30 -23.08 -13.68
CA GLU A 88 26.14 -22.15 -12.55
C GLU A 88 24.85 -22.37 -11.75
N ILE A 89 23.76 -22.76 -12.44
CA ILE A 89 22.48 -23.06 -11.79
C ILE A 89 22.59 -24.41 -11.10
N LYS A 90 23.15 -25.41 -11.78
CA LYS A 90 23.32 -26.77 -11.24
C LYS A 90 24.11 -26.79 -9.94
N GLU A 91 25.14 -25.95 -9.79
CA GLU A 91 25.94 -25.82 -8.56
C GLU A 91 25.16 -25.24 -7.37
N LYS A 92 24.17 -24.39 -7.64
CA LYS A 92 23.35 -23.72 -6.61
C LYS A 92 22.05 -24.44 -6.29
N LEU A 93 21.69 -25.48 -7.05
CA LEU A 93 20.50 -26.27 -6.77
C LEU A 93 20.69 -27.14 -5.52
N PRO A 94 19.60 -27.41 -4.78
CA PRO A 94 19.67 -28.29 -3.63
C PRO A 94 20.00 -29.72 -4.06
N GLN A 95 20.85 -30.39 -3.28
CA GLN A 95 21.24 -31.79 -3.52
C GLN A 95 20.11 -32.78 -3.22
N GLU A 96 19.14 -32.39 -2.38
CA GLU A 96 18.00 -33.23 -2.01
C GLU A 96 16.73 -32.78 -2.74
N ALA A 97 16.09 -33.72 -3.45
CA ALA A 97 14.89 -33.46 -4.26
C ALA A 97 13.73 -32.82 -3.46
N LYS A 98 13.62 -33.09 -2.15
CA LYS A 98 12.55 -32.53 -1.30
C LYS A 98 12.56 -31.00 -1.22
N PHE A 99 13.72 -30.37 -1.44
CA PHE A 99 13.88 -28.92 -1.46
C PHE A 99 13.77 -28.32 -2.86
N LEU A 100 13.76 -29.13 -3.93
CA LEU A 100 13.72 -28.66 -5.31
C LEU A 100 12.47 -27.84 -5.61
N LYS A 101 11.34 -28.19 -4.99
CA LYS A 101 10.07 -27.46 -5.11
C LYS A 101 10.20 -25.96 -4.83
N ASP A 102 11.09 -25.58 -3.92
CA ASP A 102 11.29 -24.19 -3.50
C ASP A 102 12.14 -23.41 -4.53
N TYR A 103 12.67 -24.08 -5.56
CA TYR A 103 13.49 -23.48 -6.62
C TYR A 103 12.82 -23.50 -7.99
N LEU A 104 11.76 -24.29 -8.18
CA LEU A 104 11.08 -24.49 -9.47
C LEU A 104 10.57 -23.20 -10.13
N HIS A 105 10.30 -22.16 -9.34
CA HIS A 105 9.77 -20.89 -9.80
C HIS A 105 10.86 -19.89 -10.24
N TYR A 106 12.15 -20.16 -9.96
CA TYR A 106 13.22 -19.22 -10.32
C TYR A 106 13.46 -19.20 -11.83
N PRO A 107 13.76 -18.02 -12.40
CA PRO A 107 14.08 -17.86 -13.81
C PRO A 107 15.41 -18.54 -14.17
N VAL A 108 15.48 -19.08 -15.39
CA VAL A 108 16.67 -19.74 -15.95
C VAL A 108 17.24 -18.90 -17.09
N ALA A 109 16.46 -18.68 -18.15
CA ALA A 109 16.88 -17.85 -19.28
C ALA A 109 15.67 -17.32 -20.04
N PHE A 110 15.89 -16.21 -20.74
CA PHE A 110 14.96 -15.68 -21.73
C PHE A 110 15.08 -16.47 -23.03
N ASP A 111 13.95 -16.71 -23.69
CA ASP A 111 13.91 -17.25 -25.05
C ASP A 111 14.04 -16.09 -26.06
N THR A 112 15.04 -16.12 -26.94
CA THR A 112 15.26 -15.05 -27.93
C THR A 112 14.17 -15.02 -29.00
N GLU A 113 13.55 -16.16 -29.30
CA GLU A 113 12.43 -16.23 -30.25
C GLU A 113 11.23 -15.40 -29.76
N ASP A 114 11.08 -15.22 -28.45
CA ASP A 114 10.00 -14.42 -27.86
C ASP A 114 10.16 -12.94 -28.13
N PHE A 115 11.41 -12.46 -28.17
CA PHE A 115 11.73 -11.08 -28.49
C PHE A 115 11.54 -10.80 -29.97
N GLU A 116 12.00 -11.72 -30.83
CA GLU A 116 11.79 -11.65 -32.28
C GLU A 116 10.30 -11.65 -32.61
N LEU A 117 9.51 -12.56 -32.02
CA LEU A 117 8.07 -12.65 -32.25
C LEU A 117 7.33 -11.35 -31.91
N VAL A 118 7.70 -10.67 -30.82
CA VAL A 118 7.07 -9.41 -30.40
C VAL A 118 7.52 -8.25 -31.30
N THR A 119 8.81 -8.18 -31.64
CA THR A 119 9.35 -7.13 -32.51
C THR A 119 8.86 -7.26 -33.95
N ASP A 120 8.73 -8.47 -34.48
CA ASP A 120 8.15 -8.76 -35.80
C ASP A 120 6.67 -8.37 -35.87
N ALA A 121 5.94 -8.48 -34.75
CA ALA A 121 4.57 -7.96 -34.63
C ALA A 121 4.54 -6.41 -34.58
N GLY A 122 5.70 -5.74 -34.49
CA GLY A 122 5.84 -4.30 -34.36
C GLY A 122 5.27 -3.79 -33.04
N LEU A 123 5.47 -4.54 -31.95
CA LEU A 123 5.11 -4.20 -30.57
C LEU A 123 6.39 -3.97 -29.76
N LEU A 124 6.29 -3.20 -28.68
CA LEU A 124 7.38 -2.92 -27.77
C LEU A 124 7.60 -4.10 -26.82
N VAL A 125 8.86 -4.53 -26.71
CA VAL A 125 9.24 -5.58 -25.77
C VAL A 125 9.42 -4.99 -24.36
N VAL A 126 8.76 -5.61 -23.40
CA VAL A 126 8.86 -5.27 -21.98
C VAL A 126 9.36 -6.49 -21.21
N PRO A 127 10.68 -6.62 -20.98
CA PRO A 127 11.25 -7.71 -20.22
C PRO A 127 10.77 -7.68 -18.76
N LYS A 128 10.35 -8.83 -18.24
CA LYS A 128 10.02 -9.02 -16.84
C LYS A 128 11.13 -9.77 -16.12
N ILE A 129 11.85 -9.05 -15.29
CA ILE A 129 12.99 -9.52 -14.53
C ILE A 129 12.50 -9.95 -13.14
N ALA A 130 12.90 -11.15 -12.73
CA ALA A 130 12.63 -11.69 -11.40
C ALA A 130 13.95 -11.95 -10.68
N THR A 131 14.01 -11.63 -9.39
CA THR A 131 15.20 -11.91 -8.56
C THR A 131 15.50 -13.42 -8.51
N ALA A 132 16.75 -13.81 -8.74
CA ALA A 132 17.20 -15.20 -8.65
C ALA A 132 18.48 -15.37 -7.80
N PRO A 133 18.77 -16.58 -7.29
CA PRO A 133 20.04 -16.87 -6.59
C PRO A 133 21.28 -16.90 -7.50
N TRP A 134 21.08 -16.83 -8.82
CA TRP A 134 22.09 -16.89 -9.87
C TRP A 134 21.85 -15.78 -10.90
N PRO A 135 22.89 -15.37 -11.64
CA PRO A 135 22.71 -14.42 -12.73
C PRO A 135 21.86 -15.05 -13.84
N VAL A 136 20.99 -14.24 -14.45
CA VAL A 136 20.21 -14.60 -15.62
C VAL A 136 20.72 -13.76 -16.78
N ALA A 137 20.98 -14.39 -17.93
CA ALA A 137 21.43 -13.68 -19.13
C ALA A 137 20.40 -12.62 -19.55
N ALA A 138 20.90 -11.50 -20.09
CA ALA A 138 20.10 -10.33 -20.45
C ALA A 138 20.07 -10.08 -21.96
N PRO A 139 19.54 -11.01 -22.79
CA PRO A 139 19.46 -10.82 -24.25
C PRO A 139 18.56 -9.63 -24.62
N TRP A 140 17.67 -9.23 -23.71
CA TRP A 140 16.84 -8.05 -23.86
C TRP A 140 17.63 -6.74 -24.04
N LEU A 141 18.92 -6.68 -23.71
CA LEU A 141 19.75 -5.50 -23.96
C LEU A 141 19.87 -5.19 -25.46
N ASP A 142 19.83 -6.21 -26.32
CA ASP A 142 19.95 -6.07 -27.76
C ASP A 142 18.69 -5.44 -28.41
N TYR A 143 17.60 -5.34 -27.65
CA TYR A 143 16.29 -4.85 -28.10
C TYR A 143 15.93 -3.46 -27.55
N ASP A 144 16.87 -2.79 -26.85
CA ASP A 144 16.74 -1.44 -26.26
C ASP A 144 15.37 -1.16 -25.60
N PRO A 145 14.96 -1.94 -24.59
CA PRO A 145 13.61 -1.85 -24.03
C PRO A 145 13.41 -0.55 -23.28
N GLU A 146 12.26 0.09 -23.49
CA GLU A 146 11.91 1.35 -22.82
C GLU A 146 11.38 1.16 -21.39
N LEU A 147 10.87 -0.04 -21.08
CA LEU A 147 10.31 -0.42 -19.78
C LEU A 147 10.82 -1.81 -19.38
N LEU A 148 11.29 -1.93 -18.14
CA LEU A 148 11.64 -3.21 -17.50
C LEU A 148 10.69 -3.45 -16.33
N LEU A 149 10.01 -4.59 -16.30
CA LEU A 149 9.20 -4.98 -15.14
C LEU A 149 10.07 -5.73 -14.14
N ILE A 150 10.02 -5.29 -12.89
CA ILE A 150 10.80 -5.87 -11.79
C ILE A 150 9.84 -6.56 -10.83
N SER A 151 10.13 -7.83 -10.54
CA SER A 151 9.38 -8.66 -9.60
C SER A 151 10.31 -9.50 -8.70
N GLY A 152 9.74 -10.11 -7.66
CA GLY A 152 10.46 -10.95 -6.71
C GLY A 152 10.84 -10.26 -5.40
N THR A 153 11.50 -11.02 -4.53
CA THR A 153 11.90 -10.57 -3.20
C THR A 153 13.40 -10.79 -3.03
N GLY A 154 14.15 -9.71 -2.79
CA GLY A 154 15.61 -9.79 -2.68
C GLY A 154 16.31 -8.50 -3.09
N GLU A 155 17.59 -8.62 -3.42
CA GLU A 155 18.41 -7.56 -4.01
C GLU A 155 18.68 -7.93 -5.47
N LEU A 156 18.37 -7.03 -6.40
CA LEU A 156 18.82 -7.15 -7.78
C LEU A 156 20.30 -6.74 -7.83
N LYS A 157 21.20 -7.71 -8.00
CA LYS A 157 22.64 -7.45 -8.12
C LYS A 157 23.06 -7.57 -9.58
N GLY A 158 23.53 -6.46 -10.18
CA GLY A 158 24.13 -6.46 -11.52
C GLY A 158 23.17 -6.56 -12.71
N GLU A 159 21.95 -7.10 -12.53
CA GLU A 159 20.99 -7.43 -13.60
C GLU A 159 20.39 -6.22 -14.34
N LEU A 160 20.52 -4.99 -13.82
CA LEU A 160 19.99 -3.80 -14.49
C LEU A 160 20.97 -3.19 -15.52
N HIS A 161 22.18 -3.76 -15.68
CA HIS A 161 23.19 -3.51 -16.73
C HIS A 161 23.40 -2.06 -17.21
N GLY A 162 23.08 -1.04 -16.40
CA GLY A 162 23.17 0.36 -16.81
C GLY A 162 22.07 0.85 -17.75
N SER A 163 21.01 0.05 -17.99
CA SER A 163 19.88 0.43 -18.85
C SER A 163 19.25 1.76 -18.42
N LEU A 164 18.88 2.58 -19.40
CA LEU A 164 18.17 3.85 -19.20
C LEU A 164 16.65 3.68 -19.09
N ALA A 165 16.15 2.46 -19.26
CA ALA A 165 14.73 2.11 -19.23
C ALA A 165 14.02 2.56 -17.95
N ARG A 166 12.72 2.78 -18.09
CA ARG A 166 11.78 2.95 -16.98
C ARG A 166 11.69 1.64 -16.21
N LEU A 167 11.54 1.72 -14.88
CA LEU A 167 11.49 0.54 -14.01
C LEU A 167 10.08 0.35 -13.47
N GLY A 168 9.36 -0.63 -14.01
CA GLY A 168 8.05 -1.02 -13.52
C GLY A 168 8.14 -1.90 -12.28
N LEU A 169 7.74 -1.39 -11.11
CA LEU A 169 7.76 -2.13 -9.86
C LEU A 169 6.43 -2.86 -9.65
N VAL A 170 6.46 -4.19 -9.71
CA VAL A 170 5.28 -5.03 -9.46
C VAL A 170 4.89 -4.94 -7.98
N GLU A 171 3.64 -4.55 -7.72
CA GLU A 171 3.12 -4.42 -6.35
C GLU A 171 3.38 -5.69 -5.52
N PHE A 172 3.71 -5.50 -4.24
CA PHE A 172 3.95 -6.56 -3.23
C PHE A 172 5.23 -7.38 -3.40
N SER A 173 6.06 -7.08 -4.42
CA SER A 173 7.34 -7.77 -4.70
C SER A 173 8.39 -6.78 -5.20
N VAL A 174 8.69 -5.75 -4.40
CA VAL A 174 9.67 -4.72 -4.76
C VAL A 174 11.03 -5.07 -4.13
N PRO A 175 12.04 -5.45 -4.93
CA PRO A 175 13.40 -5.64 -4.41
C PRO A 175 13.99 -4.30 -3.97
N LYS A 176 15.05 -4.34 -3.16
CA LYS A 176 15.78 -3.11 -2.80
C LYS A 176 16.50 -2.58 -4.04
N ILE A 177 16.14 -1.38 -4.47
CA ILE A 177 16.78 -0.68 -5.59
C ILE A 177 17.55 0.52 -5.03
N GLU A 178 18.77 0.76 -5.52
CA GLU A 178 19.61 1.88 -5.10
C GLU A 178 18.96 3.25 -5.39
N GLY A 179 19.20 4.22 -4.50
CA GLY A 179 18.45 5.48 -4.37
C GLY A 179 18.45 6.46 -5.55
N GLY A 180 19.18 6.19 -6.65
CA GLY A 180 19.12 6.98 -7.89
C GLY A 180 18.08 6.49 -8.90
N LYS A 181 17.66 5.22 -8.80
CA LYS A 181 16.78 4.57 -9.80
C LYS A 181 15.29 4.76 -9.49
N ALA A 182 14.97 5.29 -8.30
CA ALA A 182 13.62 5.66 -7.90
C ALA A 182 12.98 6.70 -8.82
N ALA A 183 13.76 7.63 -9.37
CA ALA A 183 13.28 8.67 -10.27
C ALA A 183 12.78 8.15 -11.63
N ARG A 184 13.10 6.90 -11.98
CA ARG A 184 12.65 6.23 -13.22
C ARG A 184 11.60 5.16 -12.97
N SER A 185 11.09 5.06 -11.74
CA SER A 185 10.20 3.97 -11.36
C SER A 185 8.73 4.31 -11.57
N VAL A 186 7.99 3.33 -12.09
CA VAL A 186 6.53 3.36 -12.27
C VAL A 186 5.92 2.16 -11.56
N ARG A 187 4.70 2.30 -11.05
CA ARG A 187 4.04 1.22 -10.33
C ARG A 187 3.22 0.34 -11.26
N VAL A 188 3.37 -0.97 -11.10
CA VAL A 188 2.75 -2.00 -11.93
C VAL A 188 1.75 -2.79 -11.11
N HIS A 189 0.52 -2.88 -11.62
CA HIS A 189 -0.49 -3.78 -11.08
C HIS A 189 -0.81 -4.90 -12.04
N GLY A 190 -0.69 -6.14 -11.58
CA GLY A 190 -1.17 -7.34 -12.28
C GLY A 190 -2.04 -8.20 -11.37
N ILE A 191 -2.87 -9.03 -11.99
CA ILE A 191 -3.67 -10.06 -11.30
C ILE A 191 -3.06 -11.43 -11.63
N SER A 192 -2.82 -12.28 -10.63
CA SER A 192 -2.27 -13.63 -10.85
C SER A 192 -3.24 -14.50 -11.66
N ALA A 193 -2.72 -15.46 -12.43
CA ALA A 193 -3.54 -16.40 -13.20
C ALA A 193 -4.55 -17.13 -12.30
N ALA A 194 -4.09 -17.72 -11.20
CA ALA A 194 -4.94 -18.40 -10.21
C ALA A 194 -6.02 -17.49 -9.60
N GLU A 195 -5.76 -16.18 -9.48
CA GLU A 195 -6.76 -15.25 -8.98
C GLU A 195 -7.78 -14.88 -10.07
N LEU A 196 -7.35 -14.70 -11.33
CA LEU A 196 -8.25 -14.43 -12.45
C LEU A 196 -9.30 -15.52 -12.65
N GLU A 197 -8.94 -16.78 -12.45
CA GLU A 197 -9.87 -17.93 -12.54
C GLU A 197 -11.04 -17.86 -11.55
N THR A 198 -10.84 -17.19 -10.41
CA THR A 198 -11.84 -17.11 -9.32
C THR A 198 -12.69 -15.84 -9.38
N LEU A 199 -12.23 -14.82 -10.11
CA LEU A 199 -12.88 -13.53 -10.16
C LEU A 199 -13.89 -13.50 -11.30
N SER A 200 -14.97 -12.71 -11.13
CA SER A 200 -15.86 -12.38 -12.23
C SER A 200 -15.30 -11.22 -13.07
N ARG A 201 -15.68 -11.15 -14.35
CA ARG A 201 -15.28 -10.09 -15.30
C ARG A 201 -15.36 -8.68 -14.68
N ARG A 202 -16.50 -8.35 -14.04
CA ARG A 202 -16.68 -7.05 -13.38
C ARG A 202 -15.69 -6.81 -12.24
N ARG A 203 -15.37 -7.83 -11.44
CA ARG A 203 -14.39 -7.70 -10.35
C ARG A 203 -12.98 -7.45 -10.91
N VAL A 204 -12.64 -8.09 -12.03
CA VAL A 204 -11.37 -7.87 -12.74
C VAL A 204 -11.28 -6.42 -13.23
N LEU A 205 -12.28 -5.94 -13.97
CA LEU A 205 -12.33 -4.57 -14.46
C LEU A 205 -12.25 -3.54 -13.33
N ASN A 206 -13.07 -3.69 -12.29
CA ASN A 206 -13.03 -2.80 -11.13
C ASN A 206 -11.66 -2.84 -10.44
N ARG A 207 -10.99 -3.98 -10.39
CA ARG A 207 -9.69 -4.10 -9.76
C ARG A 207 -8.60 -3.35 -10.53
N TYR A 208 -8.56 -3.49 -11.86
CA TYR A 208 -7.64 -2.74 -12.70
C TYR A 208 -7.93 -1.23 -12.65
N LEU A 209 -9.20 -0.83 -12.80
CA LEU A 209 -9.60 0.57 -12.73
C LEU A 209 -9.20 1.22 -11.40
N ARG A 210 -9.37 0.50 -10.28
CA ARG A 210 -8.97 0.97 -8.94
C ARG A 210 -7.47 0.97 -8.73
N ALA A 211 -6.73 0.07 -9.39
CA ALA A 211 -5.28 0.11 -9.38
C ALA A 211 -4.77 1.45 -9.90
N VAL A 212 -5.39 1.98 -10.95
CA VAL A 212 -5.07 3.29 -11.52
C VAL A 212 -5.63 4.42 -10.66
N LYS A 213 -6.94 4.42 -10.39
CA LYS A 213 -7.66 5.52 -9.69
C LYS A 213 -7.26 5.70 -8.23
N GLU A 214 -7.22 4.61 -7.46
CA GLU A 214 -7.07 4.69 -6.00
C GLU A 214 -5.61 4.49 -5.58
N ARG A 215 -4.84 3.75 -6.38
CA ARG A 215 -3.50 3.31 -6.01
C ARG A 215 -2.41 3.94 -6.88
N ASN A 216 -2.71 4.80 -7.83
CA ASN A 216 -1.72 5.46 -8.69
C ASN A 216 -0.76 4.48 -9.40
N ASN A 217 -1.26 3.29 -9.79
CA ASN A 217 -0.51 2.46 -10.73
C ASN A 217 -0.63 3.07 -12.13
N ARG A 218 0.49 3.10 -12.86
CA ARG A 218 0.57 3.66 -14.21
C ARG A 218 0.88 2.59 -15.26
N VAL A 219 1.26 1.39 -14.83
CA VAL A 219 1.36 0.21 -15.68
C VAL A 219 0.36 -0.83 -15.20
N LEU A 220 -0.45 -1.38 -16.13
CA LEU A 220 -1.30 -2.52 -15.89
C LEU A 220 -0.74 -3.73 -16.64
N TYR A 221 -0.38 -4.77 -15.88
CA TYR A 221 0.08 -6.04 -16.42
C TYR A 221 -1.13 -6.97 -16.62
N LEU A 222 -1.51 -7.17 -17.87
CA LEU A 222 -2.70 -7.87 -18.30
C LEU A 222 -2.38 -9.30 -18.71
N ARG A 223 -3.31 -10.21 -18.44
CA ARG A 223 -3.28 -11.60 -18.89
C ARG A 223 -4.58 -11.90 -19.62
N PRO A 224 -4.61 -12.91 -20.51
CA PRO A 224 -5.85 -13.43 -21.07
C PRO A 224 -6.88 -13.69 -19.97
N LEU A 225 -8.09 -13.21 -20.19
CA LEU A 225 -9.17 -13.30 -19.22
C LEU A 225 -9.93 -14.59 -19.50
N GLY A 226 -9.83 -15.54 -18.57
CA GLY A 226 -10.22 -16.95 -18.71
C GLY A 226 -11.73 -17.24 -18.83
N TYR A 227 -12.51 -16.34 -19.42
CA TYR A 227 -13.93 -16.57 -19.70
C TYR A 227 -14.06 -17.08 -21.13
N GLU A 228 -13.71 -18.35 -21.33
CA GLU A 228 -14.13 -19.21 -22.44
C GLU A 228 -13.60 -18.88 -23.86
N ASN A 229 -13.52 -17.63 -24.35
CA ASN A 229 -13.10 -17.29 -25.74
C ASN A 229 -12.15 -16.07 -25.87
N TRP A 230 -11.25 -16.09 -26.87
CA TRP A 230 -10.31 -14.99 -27.16
C TRP A 230 -11.01 -13.66 -27.50
N THR A 231 -12.13 -13.73 -28.21
CA THR A 231 -12.97 -12.57 -28.54
C THR A 231 -13.52 -11.86 -27.29
N GLU A 232 -13.87 -12.61 -26.24
CA GLU A 232 -14.33 -12.01 -24.98
C GLU A 232 -13.19 -11.34 -24.20
N SER A 233 -11.97 -11.89 -24.28
CA SER A 233 -10.78 -11.24 -23.74
C SER A 233 -10.54 -9.87 -24.39
N LEU A 234 -10.65 -9.77 -25.72
CA LEU A 234 -10.55 -8.50 -26.44
C LEU A 234 -11.70 -7.53 -26.10
N ALA A 235 -12.93 -8.03 -25.98
CA ALA A 235 -14.08 -7.20 -25.59
C ALA A 235 -13.91 -6.63 -24.16
N THR A 236 -13.37 -7.44 -23.24
CA THR A 236 -13.11 -6.98 -21.87
C THR A 236 -11.95 -6.01 -21.81
N LEU A 237 -10.92 -6.19 -22.65
CA LEU A 237 -9.85 -5.22 -22.82
C LEU A 237 -10.39 -3.88 -23.32
N ALA A 238 -11.28 -3.88 -24.33
CA ALA A 238 -11.92 -2.66 -24.82
C ALA A 238 -12.74 -1.96 -23.74
N GLU A 239 -13.51 -2.71 -22.94
CA GLU A 239 -14.28 -2.16 -21.81
C GLU A 239 -13.37 -1.54 -20.72
N LEU A 240 -12.21 -2.15 -20.47
CA LEU A 240 -11.21 -1.60 -19.56
C LEU A 240 -10.64 -0.27 -20.08
N GLN A 241 -10.27 -0.23 -21.36
CA GLN A 241 -9.76 0.97 -22.02
C GLN A 241 -10.79 2.11 -21.99
N GLU A 242 -12.05 1.83 -22.35
CA GLU A 242 -13.14 2.81 -22.29
C GLU A 242 -13.34 3.32 -20.85
N SER A 243 -13.31 2.41 -19.86
CA SER A 243 -13.45 2.76 -18.45
C SER A 243 -12.32 3.66 -17.95
N LEU A 244 -11.09 3.46 -18.43
CA LEU A 244 -9.93 4.30 -18.12
C LEU A 244 -10.05 5.69 -18.75
N ILE A 245 -10.44 5.76 -20.03
CA ILE A 245 -10.63 7.03 -20.74
C ILE A 245 -11.77 7.84 -20.11
N LYS A 246 -12.91 7.21 -19.83
CA LYS A 246 -14.05 7.83 -19.13
C LYS A 246 -13.69 8.30 -17.71
N ALA A 247 -12.69 7.65 -17.10
CA ALA A 247 -12.14 8.03 -15.81
C ALA A 247 -11.17 9.23 -15.86
N GLY A 248 -10.83 9.74 -17.04
CA GLY A 248 -9.90 10.85 -17.24
C GLY A 248 -8.45 10.44 -17.45
N PHE A 249 -8.16 9.17 -17.78
CA PHE A 249 -6.81 8.71 -18.08
C PHE A 249 -6.58 8.64 -19.60
N ALA A 250 -5.32 8.83 -20.00
CA ALA A 250 -4.88 8.59 -21.38
C ALA A 250 -4.14 7.25 -21.47
N LEU A 251 -4.28 6.53 -22.57
CA LEU A 251 -3.52 5.31 -22.83
C LEU A 251 -2.20 5.65 -23.52
N GLY A 252 -1.13 4.94 -23.17
CA GLY A 252 0.20 5.13 -23.74
C GLY A 252 1.30 4.85 -22.71
N GLU A 253 2.55 5.13 -23.07
CA GLU A 253 3.69 4.91 -22.19
C GLU A 253 3.55 5.60 -20.82
N ALA A 254 3.84 4.85 -19.77
CA ALA A 254 3.74 5.30 -18.39
C ALA A 254 4.94 6.17 -18.00
N GLU A 255 4.70 7.41 -17.59
CA GLU A 255 5.77 8.30 -17.13
C GLU A 255 6.04 8.10 -15.63
N PRO A 256 7.30 8.13 -15.18
CA PRO A 256 7.62 8.13 -13.75
C PRO A 256 7.18 9.44 -13.09
N PHE A 257 6.87 9.39 -11.80
CA PHE A 257 6.62 10.62 -11.05
C PHE A 257 7.90 11.46 -10.96
N PRO A 258 7.80 12.80 -11.07
CA PRO A 258 8.96 13.67 -10.91
C PRO A 258 9.58 13.49 -9.52
N ALA A 259 10.90 13.60 -9.44
CA ALA A 259 11.60 13.61 -8.17
C ALA A 259 11.12 14.81 -7.34
N TRP A 260 10.42 14.52 -6.24
CA TRP A 260 9.84 15.53 -5.38
C TRP A 260 10.12 15.20 -3.93
N GLN A 261 10.49 16.23 -3.16
CA GLN A 261 10.61 16.18 -1.71
C GLN A 261 10.00 17.43 -1.12
N ALA A 262 9.29 17.27 0.00
CA ALA A 262 8.74 18.41 0.73
C ALA A 262 9.88 19.28 1.28
N PRO A 263 9.80 20.63 1.19
CA PRO A 263 10.80 21.51 1.77
C PRO A 263 11.03 21.20 3.25
N TYR A 264 12.30 21.04 3.64
CA TYR A 264 12.66 20.61 5.00
C TYR A 264 12.04 21.49 6.10
N VAL A 265 11.92 22.80 5.86
CA VAL A 265 11.30 23.75 6.79
C VAL A 265 9.83 23.40 7.07
N LEU A 266 9.08 23.03 6.04
CA LEU A 266 7.68 22.63 6.19
C LEU A 266 7.58 21.27 6.89
N THR A 267 8.46 20.32 6.54
CA THR A 267 8.55 19.01 7.20
C THR A 267 8.87 19.17 8.70
N ALA A 268 9.83 20.01 9.06
CA ALA A 268 10.18 20.30 10.44
C ALA A 268 9.03 20.98 11.20
N LEU A 269 8.29 21.87 10.54
CA LEU A 269 7.09 22.50 11.10
C LEU A 269 5.97 21.48 11.36
N VAL A 270 5.75 20.54 10.43
CA VAL A 270 4.83 19.40 10.63
C VAL A 270 5.24 18.59 11.86
N TRP A 271 6.52 18.23 11.96
CA TRP A 271 7.04 17.47 13.11
C TRP A 271 6.92 18.22 14.43
N ALA A 272 7.13 19.53 14.44
CA ALA A 272 6.89 20.38 15.59
C ALA A 272 5.41 20.35 16.02
N GLY A 273 4.47 20.35 15.06
CA GLY A 273 3.04 20.17 15.32
C GLY A 273 2.69 18.82 15.92
N ILE A 274 3.30 17.73 15.44
CA ILE A 274 3.09 16.39 15.98
C ILE A 274 3.57 16.31 17.44
N TRP A 275 4.76 16.85 17.72
CA TRP A 275 5.27 16.95 19.10
C TRP A 275 4.40 17.89 19.96
N ALA A 276 3.85 18.97 19.41
CA ALA A 276 2.90 19.81 20.11
C ALA A 276 1.62 19.04 20.50
N GLY A 277 1.11 18.21 19.58
CA GLY A 277 0.02 17.27 19.86
C GLY A 277 0.36 16.26 20.96
N ALA A 278 1.56 15.67 20.91
CA ALA A 278 2.03 14.72 21.94
C ALA A 278 2.15 15.39 23.32
N ILE A 279 2.64 16.63 23.38
CA ILE A 279 2.71 17.41 24.64
C ILE A 279 1.29 17.74 25.14
N LEU A 280 0.36 18.12 24.26
CA LEU A 280 -1.04 18.35 24.64
C LEU A 280 -1.66 17.09 25.25
N PHE A 281 -1.45 15.93 24.62
CA PHE A 281 -1.93 14.64 25.11
C PHE A 281 -1.32 14.30 26.48
N ALA A 282 0.01 14.40 26.62
CA ALA A 282 0.72 14.05 27.85
C ALA A 282 0.39 14.98 29.02
N THR A 283 0.26 16.29 28.76
CA THR A 283 -0.07 17.27 29.82
C THR A 283 -1.50 17.17 30.31
N ALA A 284 -2.43 16.62 29.52
CA ALA A 284 -3.76 16.28 29.97
C ALA A 284 -3.77 15.08 30.94
N PHE A 285 -2.82 14.15 30.79
CA PHE A 285 -2.69 13.00 31.68
C PHE A 285 -1.89 13.31 32.96
N PHE A 286 -0.83 14.12 32.85
CA PHE A 286 0.09 14.43 33.94
C PHE A 286 0.09 15.91 34.33
N CYS A 287 -1.06 16.44 34.75
CA CYS A 287 -1.26 17.86 35.09
C CYS A 287 -0.19 18.43 36.04
N ARG A 288 0.27 17.65 37.03
CA ARG A 288 1.25 18.08 38.05
C ARG A 288 2.69 18.22 37.49
N ARG A 289 3.04 17.52 36.41
CA ARG A 289 4.40 17.50 35.83
C ARG A 289 4.49 18.18 34.46
N ARG A 290 3.56 19.08 34.15
CA ARG A 290 3.43 19.72 32.81
C ARG A 290 4.71 20.34 32.25
N LYS A 291 5.56 20.93 33.10
CA LYS A 291 6.84 21.55 32.68
C LYS A 291 7.84 20.50 32.18
N ILE A 292 7.90 19.34 32.84
CA ILE A 292 8.78 18.23 32.47
C ILE A 292 8.37 17.67 31.10
N PHE A 293 7.07 17.42 30.88
CA PHE A 293 6.59 16.93 29.59
C PHE A 293 6.78 17.94 28.46
N PHE A 294 6.65 19.23 28.75
CA PHE A 294 6.94 20.28 27.76
C PHE A 294 8.43 20.30 27.38
N ALA A 295 9.33 20.27 28.37
CA ALA A 295 10.77 20.21 28.12
C ALA A 295 11.19 18.92 27.40
N ALA A 296 10.63 17.77 27.80
CA ALA A 296 10.88 16.48 27.17
C ALA A 296 10.40 16.46 25.71
N GLY A 297 9.24 17.06 25.40
CA GLY A 297 8.75 17.15 24.02
C GLY A 297 9.63 18.05 23.13
N ILE A 298 10.15 19.17 23.66
CA ILE A 298 11.11 20.01 22.93
C ILE A 298 12.42 19.24 22.69
N PHE A 299 12.93 18.56 23.72
CA PHE A 299 14.14 17.75 23.59
C PHE A 299 13.96 16.62 22.57
N ALA A 300 12.80 15.95 22.58
CA ALA A 300 12.50 14.92 21.61
C ALA A 300 12.38 15.46 20.18
N LEU A 301 11.81 16.66 19.98
CA LEU A 301 11.81 17.34 18.70
C LEU A 301 13.23 17.63 18.20
N LEU A 302 14.13 18.09 19.08
CA LEU A 302 15.54 18.31 18.74
C LEU A 302 16.22 17.00 18.31
N ILE A 303 15.97 15.89 19.03
CA ILE A 303 16.46 14.58 18.64
C ILE A 303 15.92 14.17 17.26
N THR A 304 14.62 14.39 17.00
CA THR A 304 14.01 14.10 15.69
C THR A 304 14.71 14.89 14.58
N ILE A 305 14.97 16.18 14.80
CA ILE A 305 15.66 17.06 13.84
C ILE A 305 17.10 16.55 13.61
N ILE A 306 17.86 16.26 14.66
CA ILE A 306 19.23 15.74 14.55
C ILE A 306 19.25 14.41 13.80
N LEU A 307 18.36 13.48 14.15
CA LEU A 307 18.23 12.17 13.52
C LEU A 307 17.92 12.30 12.02
N SER A 308 17.13 13.30 11.63
CA SER A 308 16.73 13.49 10.24
C SER A 308 17.91 13.81 9.30
N PHE A 309 18.99 14.41 9.81
CA PHE A 309 20.21 14.64 9.02
C PHE A 309 20.99 13.36 8.72
N TYR A 310 20.83 12.30 9.54
CA TYR A 310 21.52 11.02 9.34
C TYR A 310 20.64 9.95 8.70
N ARG A 311 19.35 9.92 9.06
CA ARG A 311 18.37 8.89 8.68
C ARG A 311 17.00 9.52 8.46
N PHE A 312 16.88 10.36 7.43
CA PHE A 312 15.66 11.11 7.12
C PHE A 312 14.38 10.25 7.04
N GLN A 313 14.42 9.15 6.27
CA GLN A 313 13.29 8.21 6.14
C GLN A 313 12.81 7.66 7.48
N LEU A 314 13.75 7.36 8.38
CA LEU A 314 13.43 6.80 9.69
C LEU A 314 12.76 7.85 10.57
N ALA A 315 13.21 9.11 10.51
CA ALA A 315 12.55 10.23 11.18
C ALA A 315 11.12 10.44 10.65
N GLN A 316 10.91 10.42 9.32
CA GLN A 316 9.58 10.51 8.71
C GLN A 316 8.64 9.41 9.21
N GLN A 317 9.10 8.14 9.18
CA GLN A 317 8.30 7.01 9.65
C GLN A 317 8.00 7.09 11.16
N ALA A 318 8.96 7.51 11.97
CA ALA A 318 8.76 7.68 13.41
C ALA A 318 7.74 8.78 13.72
N MET A 319 7.81 9.91 13.02
CA MET A 319 6.87 11.02 13.21
C MET A 319 5.47 10.70 12.70
N ALA A 320 5.37 10.03 11.54
CA ALA A 320 4.10 9.51 11.04
C ALA A 320 3.47 8.53 12.04
N LEU A 321 4.25 7.62 12.62
CA LEU A 321 3.76 6.70 13.65
C LEU A 321 3.31 7.45 14.91
N LEU A 322 4.09 8.43 15.38
CA LEU A 322 3.73 9.23 16.54
C LEU A 322 2.40 9.98 16.31
N ALA A 323 2.23 10.60 15.14
CA ALA A 323 0.99 11.28 14.77
C ALA A 323 -0.21 10.30 14.68
N ALA A 324 -0.02 9.17 13.99
CA ALA A 324 -1.01 8.12 13.85
C ALA A 324 -1.44 7.52 15.19
N VAL A 325 -0.57 7.60 16.21
CA VAL A 325 -0.88 7.12 17.55
C VAL A 325 -1.54 8.19 18.43
N ILE A 326 -0.98 9.39 18.45
CA ILE A 326 -1.37 10.44 19.38
C ILE A 326 -2.70 11.10 19.00
N PHE A 327 -2.94 11.37 17.72
CA PHE A 327 -4.11 12.13 17.29
C PHE A 327 -5.44 11.38 17.51
N PRO A 328 -5.53 10.06 17.23
CA PRO A 328 -6.69 9.27 17.63
C PRO A 328 -6.92 9.24 19.15
N CYS A 329 -5.89 9.41 19.98
CA CYS A 329 -6.06 9.53 21.43
C CYS A 329 -6.44 10.95 21.87
N LEU A 330 -5.99 11.99 21.16
CA LEU A 330 -6.33 13.40 21.43
C LEU A 330 -7.80 13.71 21.21
N THR A 331 -8.46 13.06 20.25
CA THR A 331 -9.89 13.22 19.98
C THR A 331 -10.75 12.94 21.22
N LEU A 332 -10.36 11.99 22.07
CA LEU A 332 -11.08 11.66 23.31
C LEU A 332 -11.05 12.79 24.33
N GLN A 333 -10.07 13.69 24.21
CA GLN A 333 -9.92 14.87 25.07
C GLN A 333 -10.69 16.08 24.55
N VAL A 334 -11.35 15.96 23.38
CA VAL A 334 -12.21 17.01 22.83
C VAL A 334 -13.50 17.08 23.65
N SER A 335 -13.55 18.10 24.51
CA SER A 335 -14.71 18.43 25.35
C SER A 335 -15.51 19.62 24.83
N GLY A 336 -15.16 20.17 23.66
CA GLY A 336 -15.89 21.26 23.02
C GLY A 336 -17.15 20.81 22.29
N GLY A 337 -18.04 21.77 21.99
CA GLY A 337 -19.31 21.55 21.29
C GLY A 337 -20.51 21.47 22.24
N LYS A 338 -21.55 22.28 21.98
CA LYS A 338 -22.78 22.32 22.80
C LYS A 338 -23.73 21.17 22.44
N THR A 339 -23.65 20.69 21.20
CA THR A 339 -24.48 19.61 20.64
C THR A 339 -23.63 18.39 20.26
N PRO A 340 -24.22 17.18 20.22
CA PRO A 340 -23.56 15.97 19.70
C PRO A 340 -22.93 16.20 18.31
N TRP A 341 -23.66 16.86 17.41
CA TRP A 341 -23.17 17.17 16.07
C TRP A 341 -21.90 18.05 16.08
N GLN A 342 -21.89 19.14 16.86
CA GLN A 342 -20.70 19.99 16.96
C GLN A 342 -19.49 19.24 17.51
N ARG A 343 -19.71 18.36 18.49
CA ARG A 343 -18.64 17.55 19.08
C ARG A 343 -18.11 16.50 18.10
N TYR A 344 -18.99 15.89 17.30
CA TYR A 344 -18.58 15.02 16.19
C TYR A 344 -17.69 15.77 15.19
N LEU A 345 -18.09 16.97 14.75
CA LEU A 345 -17.28 17.77 13.82
C LEU A 345 -15.90 18.12 14.39
N LEU A 346 -15.83 18.51 15.67
CA LEU A 346 -14.55 18.81 16.33
C LEU A 346 -13.64 17.58 16.43
N ILE A 347 -14.22 16.44 16.80
CA ILE A 347 -13.51 15.16 16.88
C ILE A 347 -12.97 14.74 15.50
N SER A 348 -13.82 14.81 14.47
CA SER A 348 -13.45 14.52 13.09
C SER A 348 -12.37 15.48 12.60
N GLY A 349 -12.44 16.76 12.95
CA GLY A 349 -11.42 17.76 12.62
C GLY A 349 -10.05 17.45 13.23
N VAL A 350 -10.00 17.00 14.50
CA VAL A 350 -8.74 16.57 15.13
C VAL A 350 -8.19 15.30 14.49
N SER A 351 -9.06 14.34 14.16
CA SER A 351 -8.65 13.11 13.46
C SER A 351 -8.08 13.43 12.07
N LEU A 352 -8.76 14.30 11.33
CA LEU A 352 -8.36 14.75 10.00
C LEU A 352 -7.05 15.55 10.04
N ALA A 353 -6.86 16.42 11.04
CA ALA A 353 -5.58 17.10 11.26
C ALA A 353 -4.45 16.09 11.50
N GLY A 354 -4.70 15.02 12.27
CA GLY A 354 -3.75 13.92 12.45
C GLY A 354 -3.40 13.21 11.13
N ALA A 355 -4.40 12.92 10.30
CA ALA A 355 -4.20 12.32 8.98
C ALA A 355 -3.34 13.21 8.07
N PHE A 356 -3.63 14.51 8.00
CA PHE A 356 -2.80 15.45 7.24
C PHE A 356 -1.36 15.51 7.76
N LEU A 357 -1.14 15.53 9.07
CA LEU A 357 0.23 15.53 9.63
C LEU A 357 1.00 14.25 9.31
N VAL A 358 0.31 13.11 9.20
CA VAL A 358 0.90 11.84 8.75
C VAL A 358 1.28 11.93 7.27
N VAL A 359 0.36 12.40 6.42
CA VAL A 359 0.62 12.63 4.98
C VAL A 359 1.78 13.62 4.79
N GLY A 360 1.79 14.73 5.53
CA GLY A 360 2.84 15.74 5.49
C GLY A 360 4.19 15.24 6.01
N SER A 361 4.20 14.23 6.89
CA SER A 361 5.44 13.58 7.34
C SER A 361 5.97 12.58 6.32
N LEU A 362 5.10 11.87 5.62
CA LEU A 362 5.42 10.90 4.56
C LEU A 362 5.44 11.56 3.17
N GLY A 363 6.03 12.76 3.07
CA GLY A 363 6.27 13.44 1.81
C GLY A 363 7.48 12.86 1.07
N GLY A 364 7.40 12.74 -0.25
CA GLY A 364 8.48 12.29 -1.12
C GLY A 364 8.00 11.39 -2.26
N SER A 365 8.71 11.42 -3.40
CA SER A 365 8.44 10.52 -4.53
C SER A 365 8.59 9.04 -4.18
N GLU A 366 9.45 8.69 -3.22
CA GLU A 366 9.61 7.31 -2.74
C GLU A 366 8.31 6.72 -2.15
N TYR A 367 7.48 7.56 -1.50
CA TYR A 367 6.18 7.15 -0.96
C TYR A 367 5.09 7.12 -2.04
N LEU A 368 5.18 7.98 -3.07
CA LEU A 368 4.28 7.94 -4.24
C LEU A 368 4.44 6.63 -5.02
N VAL A 369 5.69 6.26 -5.29
CA VAL A 369 6.04 5.05 -6.03
C VAL A 369 6.07 3.80 -5.13
N LYS A 370 5.74 3.92 -3.83
CA LYS A 370 5.76 2.84 -2.84
C LYS A 370 7.08 2.08 -2.73
N LEU A 371 8.19 2.72 -3.10
CA LEU A 371 9.53 2.23 -2.75
C LEU A 371 9.71 2.21 -1.22
N ALA A 372 9.05 3.15 -0.54
CA ALA A 372 8.94 3.16 0.90
C ALA A 372 7.48 2.98 1.33
N GLU A 373 7.22 1.92 2.11
CA GLU A 373 5.94 1.72 2.77
C GLU A 373 6.00 2.14 4.24
N PHE A 374 4.86 2.58 4.78
CA PHE A 374 4.74 2.86 6.20
C PHE A 374 4.83 1.55 7.00
N ARG A 375 5.98 1.29 7.63
CA ARG A 375 6.23 0.05 8.40
C ARG A 375 5.41 -0.03 9.70
N GLY A 376 4.86 1.09 10.16
CA GLY A 376 4.17 1.22 11.43
C GLY A 376 2.69 0.81 11.43
N VAL A 377 2.12 0.33 10.31
CA VAL A 377 0.67 0.03 10.18
C VAL A 377 0.17 -0.86 11.31
N LYS A 378 0.89 -1.93 11.66
CA LYS A 378 0.47 -2.82 12.76
C LYS A 378 0.48 -2.12 14.12
N VAL A 379 1.47 -1.26 14.35
CA VAL A 379 1.64 -0.55 15.62
C VAL A 379 0.59 0.55 15.77
N MET A 380 0.29 1.32 14.72
CA MET A 380 -0.71 2.40 14.79
C MET A 380 -2.14 1.91 15.04
N HIS A 381 -2.45 0.65 14.72
CA HIS A 381 -3.75 0.06 15.05
C HIS A 381 -3.84 -0.38 16.51
N LEU A 382 -2.72 -0.82 17.10
CA LEU A 382 -2.69 -1.41 18.44
C LEU A 382 -2.39 -0.36 19.52
N ALA A 383 -1.39 0.50 19.29
CA ALA A 383 -0.88 1.42 20.29
C ALA A 383 -1.94 2.42 20.79
N PRO A 384 -2.81 3.02 19.95
CA PRO A 384 -3.85 3.94 20.43
C PRO A 384 -4.86 3.24 21.33
N VAL A 385 -5.29 2.03 20.96
CA VAL A 385 -6.20 1.22 21.77
C VAL A 385 -5.58 0.91 23.13
N LEU A 386 -4.30 0.52 23.16
CA LEU A 386 -3.56 0.27 24.40
C LEU A 386 -3.40 1.53 25.24
N LEU A 387 -3.03 2.67 24.64
CA LEU A 387 -2.87 3.94 25.35
C LEU A 387 -4.19 4.43 25.96
N VAL A 388 -5.30 4.28 25.23
CA VAL A 388 -6.64 4.60 25.74
C VAL A 388 -7.05 3.65 26.85
N PHE A 389 -6.75 2.36 26.71
CA PHE A 389 -6.99 1.39 27.77
C PHE A 389 -6.20 1.73 29.04
N ILE A 390 -4.90 2.02 28.92
CA ILE A 390 -4.05 2.49 30.04
C ILE A 390 -4.65 3.75 30.66
N TRP A 391 -5.10 4.69 29.83
CA TRP A 391 -5.76 5.91 30.28
C TRP A 391 -7.01 5.61 31.11
N LEU A 392 -7.86 4.66 30.69
CA LEU A 392 -9.05 4.23 31.42
C LEU A 392 -8.70 3.59 32.76
N VAL A 393 -7.68 2.73 32.84
CA VAL A 393 -7.35 2.00 34.09
C VAL A 393 -6.47 2.80 35.06
N TRP A 394 -5.92 3.94 34.65
CA TRP A 394 -5.02 4.73 35.49
C TRP A 394 -5.73 5.45 36.67
N PRO A 395 -5.16 5.47 37.90
CA PRO A 395 -3.89 4.87 38.31
C PRO A 395 -3.99 3.36 38.59
N LEU A 396 -3.03 2.59 38.08
CA LEU A 396 -3.02 1.12 38.12
C LEU A 396 -3.10 0.53 39.54
N LYS A 397 -2.55 1.23 40.54
CA LYS A 397 -2.55 0.79 41.95
C LYS A 397 -3.96 0.50 42.48
N ASN A 398 -4.95 1.29 42.05
CA ASN A 398 -6.35 1.11 42.47
C ASN A 398 -7.07 0.05 41.64
N TRP A 399 -6.54 -0.30 40.47
CA TRP A 399 -7.13 -1.29 39.57
C TRP A 399 -6.65 -2.71 39.91
N PHE A 400 -5.36 -2.89 40.23
CA PHE A 400 -4.83 -4.19 40.67
C PHE A 400 -5.46 -4.70 41.96
N ASN A 401 -5.96 -3.80 42.81
CA ASN A 401 -6.61 -4.15 44.06
C ASN A 401 -8.13 -4.40 43.92
N LYS A 402 -8.67 -4.41 42.69
CA LYS A 402 -10.09 -4.74 42.46
C LYS A 402 -10.25 -6.24 42.26
N ASN A 403 -11.23 -6.81 42.96
CA ASN A 403 -11.67 -8.17 42.69
C ASN A 403 -12.33 -8.21 41.30
N VAL A 404 -11.71 -8.95 40.38
CA VAL A 404 -12.23 -9.18 39.03
C VAL A 404 -12.87 -10.57 39.01
N PRO A 405 -14.21 -10.67 38.90
CA PRO A 405 -14.88 -11.95 38.69
C PRO A 405 -14.28 -12.73 37.51
N VAL A 406 -14.14 -14.06 37.65
CA VAL A 406 -13.59 -14.95 36.61
C VAL A 406 -14.31 -14.79 35.26
N LYS A 407 -15.61 -14.51 35.28
CA LYS A 407 -16.41 -14.19 34.08
C LYS A 407 -15.86 -13.01 33.26
N HIS A 408 -15.30 -11.99 33.90
CA HIS A 408 -14.69 -10.86 33.20
C HIS A 408 -13.30 -11.20 32.65
N LEU A 409 -12.55 -12.09 33.33
CA LEU A 409 -11.31 -12.67 32.78
C LEU A 409 -11.59 -13.53 31.54
N ALA A 410 -12.65 -14.34 31.56
CA ALA A 410 -13.06 -15.14 30.40
C ALA A 410 -13.48 -14.26 29.21
N ILE A 411 -14.26 -13.20 29.46
CA ILE A 411 -14.63 -12.22 28.42
C ILE A 411 -13.39 -11.49 27.87
N ALA A 412 -12.46 -11.06 28.74
CA ALA A 412 -11.23 -10.41 28.31
C ALA A 412 -10.33 -11.35 27.49
N ALA A 413 -10.23 -12.62 27.87
CA ALA A 413 -9.52 -13.64 27.11
C ALA A 413 -10.16 -13.88 25.72
N ALA A 414 -11.49 -13.96 25.66
CA ALA A 414 -12.22 -14.07 24.39
C ALA A 414 -11.99 -12.85 23.49
N ILE A 415 -12.07 -11.64 24.03
CA ILE A 415 -11.78 -10.39 23.31
C ILE A 415 -10.31 -10.37 22.83
N GLY A 416 -9.38 -10.79 23.68
CA GLY A 416 -7.95 -10.90 23.34
C GLY A 416 -7.69 -11.88 22.20
N LEU A 417 -8.36 -13.04 22.22
CA LEU A 417 -8.29 -14.03 21.14
C LEU A 417 -8.86 -13.48 19.83
N ILE A 418 -10.03 -12.81 19.88
CA ILE A 418 -10.62 -12.12 18.73
C ILE A 418 -9.68 -11.03 18.20
N GLY A 419 -9.03 -10.27 19.10
CA GLY A 419 -8.03 -9.26 18.75
C GLY A 419 -6.77 -9.83 18.11
N LEU A 420 -6.31 -11.00 18.56
CA LEU A 420 -5.18 -11.73 17.96
C LEU A 420 -5.52 -12.27 16.56
N LEU A 421 -6.70 -12.88 16.41
CA LEU A 421 -7.21 -13.31 15.10
C LEU A 421 -7.39 -12.10 14.17
N TYR A 422 -7.81 -10.96 14.72
CA TYR A 422 -7.92 -9.70 14.00
C TYR A 422 -6.55 -9.18 13.51
N LEU A 423 -5.51 -9.21 14.35
CA LEU A 423 -4.16 -8.77 13.98
C LEU A 423 -3.49 -9.70 12.97
N LYS A 424 -3.72 -11.01 13.06
CA LYS A 424 -3.30 -11.98 12.03
C LYS A 424 -3.99 -11.75 10.69
N ARG A 425 -5.19 -11.17 10.70
CA ARG A 425 -5.96 -10.79 9.50
C ARG A 425 -5.53 -9.42 8.93
N THR A 426 -4.85 -8.57 9.69
CA THR A 426 -4.31 -7.30 9.18
C THR A 426 -2.93 -7.52 8.53
N GLY A 427 -2.94 -7.92 7.27
CA GLY A 427 -1.77 -8.16 6.43
C GLY A 427 -2.18 -8.76 5.08
N ASN A 428 -1.32 -8.66 4.07
CA ASN A 428 -1.64 -9.04 2.68
C ASN A 428 -1.93 -10.53 2.45
N PHE A 429 -1.58 -11.43 3.39
CA PHE A 429 -1.76 -12.87 3.25
C PHE A 429 -1.93 -13.54 4.62
N GLY A 430 -3.16 -13.83 5.04
CA GLY A 430 -3.35 -14.45 6.36
C GLY A 430 -4.53 -15.39 6.47
N LEU A 431 -5.73 -14.99 6.03
CA LEU A 431 -6.94 -15.80 6.14
C LEU A 431 -7.92 -15.47 5.00
N PRO A 432 -8.58 -16.47 4.38
CA PRO A 432 -9.61 -16.23 3.38
C PRO A 432 -10.77 -15.40 3.97
N VAL A 433 -11.28 -14.45 3.19
CA VAL A 433 -12.42 -13.62 3.60
C VAL A 433 -13.68 -14.47 3.47
N LEU A 434 -14.53 -14.49 4.51
CA LEU A 434 -15.81 -15.17 4.46
C LEU A 434 -16.67 -14.63 3.31
N GLN A 435 -17.28 -15.53 2.53
CA GLN A 435 -18.06 -15.18 1.34
C GLN A 435 -19.19 -14.19 1.64
N TRP A 436 -19.82 -14.30 2.82
CA TRP A 436 -20.87 -13.36 3.24
C TRP A 436 -20.35 -11.92 3.40
N GLU A 437 -19.11 -11.73 3.85
CA GLU A 437 -18.50 -10.40 4.00
C GLU A 437 -18.22 -9.78 2.63
N ILE A 438 -17.81 -10.61 1.66
CA ILE A 438 -17.60 -10.18 0.26
C ILE A 438 -18.95 -9.76 -0.35
N ASN A 439 -19.98 -10.59 -0.20
CA ASN A 439 -21.31 -10.30 -0.74
C ASN A 439 -21.94 -9.07 -0.08
N PHE A 440 -21.81 -8.92 1.24
CA PHE A 440 -22.30 -7.75 1.98
C PHE A 440 -21.57 -6.47 1.55
N ARG A 441 -20.26 -6.55 1.32
CA ARG A 441 -19.48 -5.44 0.79
C ARG A 441 -19.94 -5.04 -0.62
N GLU A 442 -20.19 -6.01 -1.49
CA GLU A 442 -20.71 -5.74 -2.85
C GLU A 442 -22.12 -5.13 -2.81
N PHE A 443 -22.97 -5.59 -1.91
CA PHE A 443 -24.28 -4.97 -1.67
C PHE A 443 -24.12 -3.50 -1.27
N LEU A 444 -23.27 -3.22 -0.27
CA LEU A 444 -23.03 -1.85 0.17
C LEU A 444 -22.40 -0.98 -0.91
N GLU A 445 -21.46 -1.51 -1.70
CA GLU A 445 -20.84 -0.79 -2.81
C GLU A 445 -21.86 -0.41 -3.90
N LYS A 446 -22.81 -1.31 -4.20
CA LYS A 446 -23.91 -1.02 -5.14
C LYS A 446 -24.87 0.04 -4.59
N THR A 447 -25.22 -0.03 -3.31
CA THR A 447 -26.23 0.87 -2.72
C THR A 447 -25.67 2.25 -2.38
N LEU A 448 -24.42 2.30 -1.88
CA LEU A 448 -23.82 3.53 -1.37
C LEU A 448 -22.87 4.20 -2.36
N LEU A 449 -22.63 3.62 -3.54
CA LEU A 449 -21.66 4.08 -4.56
C LEU A 449 -20.20 4.19 -4.06
N VAL A 450 -19.96 3.91 -2.78
CA VAL A 450 -18.68 3.94 -2.08
C VAL A 450 -18.51 2.58 -1.43
N ARG A 451 -17.28 2.05 -1.39
CA ARG A 451 -16.96 0.79 -0.70
C ARG A 451 -16.75 1.06 0.80
N PRO A 452 -17.74 0.86 1.68
CA PRO A 452 -17.50 1.06 3.11
C PRO A 452 -16.56 -0.02 3.62
N ARG A 453 -15.56 0.39 4.41
CA ARG A 453 -14.78 -0.55 5.21
C ARG A 453 -15.73 -1.11 6.28
N THR A 454 -16.13 -2.38 6.14
CA THR A 454 -17.10 -3.10 7.00
C THR A 454 -16.83 -2.90 8.50
N LYS A 455 -15.57 -2.76 8.89
CA LYS A 455 -15.11 -2.56 10.27
C LYS A 455 -15.45 -1.17 10.82
N GLU A 456 -15.36 -0.12 10.01
CA GLU A 456 -15.74 1.25 10.39
C GLU A 456 -17.25 1.34 10.53
N PHE A 457 -17.98 0.80 9.54
CA PHE A 457 -19.44 0.77 9.53
C PHE A 457 -20.03 0.03 10.73
N LEU A 458 -19.55 -1.18 11.05
CA LEU A 458 -20.15 -2.02 12.09
C LEU A 458 -19.69 -1.69 13.52
N LEU A 459 -18.46 -1.23 13.71
CA LEU A 459 -17.88 -1.05 15.06
C LEU A 459 -17.48 0.39 15.34
N GLY A 460 -16.82 1.04 14.38
CA GLY A 460 -16.26 2.39 14.57
C GLY A 460 -17.33 3.47 14.71
N HIS A 461 -18.23 3.59 13.73
CA HIS A 461 -19.28 4.61 13.73
C HIS A 461 -20.29 4.46 14.88
N PRO A 462 -20.80 3.26 15.21
CA PRO A 462 -21.66 3.09 16.37
C PRO A 462 -20.98 3.47 17.69
N ALA A 463 -19.71 3.08 17.89
CA ALA A 463 -18.96 3.44 19.10
C ALA A 463 -18.74 4.96 19.21
N LEU A 464 -18.43 5.63 18.10
CA LEU A 464 -18.29 7.08 18.04
C LEU A 464 -19.63 7.79 18.35
N TYR A 465 -20.74 7.29 17.81
CA TYR A 465 -22.08 7.81 18.10
C TYR A 465 -22.37 7.80 19.61
N PHE A 466 -22.16 6.67 20.29
CA PHE A 466 -22.38 6.58 21.73
C PHE A 466 -21.40 7.45 22.54
N PHE A 467 -20.17 7.61 22.07
CA PHE A 467 -19.18 8.47 22.73
C PHE A 467 -19.57 9.95 22.68
N VAL A 468 -20.01 10.43 21.52
CA VAL A 468 -20.38 11.83 21.29
C VAL A 468 -21.61 12.26 22.09
N HIS A 469 -22.58 11.35 22.29
CA HIS A 469 -23.82 11.63 23.02
C HIS A 469 -23.68 11.61 24.54
N ARG A 470 -22.56 11.12 25.09
CA ARG A 470 -22.29 11.20 26.55
C ARG A 470 -21.69 12.55 26.92
N ARG A 471 -22.45 13.39 27.62
CA ARG A 471 -21.99 14.68 28.17
C ARG A 471 -20.95 14.56 29.28
N ASP A 472 -20.94 13.44 30.00
CA ASP A 472 -20.02 13.25 31.12
C ASP A 472 -18.68 12.71 30.62
N GLY A 473 -17.63 13.52 30.71
CA GLY A 473 -16.23 13.17 30.43
C GLY A 473 -15.64 12.08 31.34
N LYS A 474 -16.45 11.14 31.83
CA LYS A 474 -16.00 9.96 32.54
C LYS A 474 -15.55 8.88 31.56
N LYS A 475 -14.46 8.22 31.95
CA LYS A 475 -13.84 7.03 31.36
C LYS A 475 -14.89 5.99 30.90
N SER A 476 -15.33 6.10 29.66
CA SER A 476 -16.31 5.17 29.08
C SER A 476 -15.59 3.94 28.53
N GLY A 477 -16.11 2.75 28.81
CA GLY A 477 -15.61 1.50 28.22
C GLY A 477 -15.70 1.44 26.70
N ALA A 478 -16.46 2.35 26.06
CA ALA A 478 -16.55 2.47 24.60
C ALA A 478 -15.39 3.27 23.97
N ALA A 479 -14.59 3.99 24.77
CA ALA A 479 -13.50 4.82 24.27
C ALA A 479 -12.44 4.06 23.45
N PRO A 480 -12.00 2.83 23.82
CA PRO A 480 -11.03 2.08 23.02
C PRO A 480 -11.58 1.68 21.65
N LEU A 481 -12.88 1.38 21.56
CA LEU A 481 -13.55 1.03 20.29
C LEU A 481 -13.76 2.26 19.39
N ALA A 482 -14.07 3.42 19.98
CA ALA A 482 -14.20 4.67 19.23
C ALA A 482 -12.88 5.09 18.57
N VAL A 483 -11.75 4.83 19.23
CA VAL A 483 -10.41 5.14 18.69
C VAL A 483 -10.01 4.25 17.51
N ILE A 484 -10.53 3.01 17.42
CA ILE A 484 -10.33 2.15 16.24
C ILE A 484 -10.86 2.82 14.96
N ASN A 485 -11.98 3.56 15.05
CA ASN A 485 -12.51 4.31 13.92
C ASN A 485 -11.55 5.42 13.45
N MET A 486 -10.86 6.04 14.40
CA MET A 486 -10.01 7.20 14.16
C MET A 486 -8.63 6.83 13.62
N CYS A 487 -8.07 5.71 14.08
CA CYS A 487 -6.84 5.15 13.53
C CYS A 487 -6.92 4.92 12.01
N LYS A 488 -8.11 4.54 11.51
CA LYS A 488 -8.30 4.23 10.09
C LYS A 488 -8.57 5.41 9.18
N SER A 489 -8.93 6.58 9.73
CA SER A 489 -8.91 7.82 8.96
C SER A 489 -7.49 8.25 8.54
N ILE A 490 -6.49 7.60 9.14
CA ILE A 490 -5.06 7.82 8.90
C ILE A 490 -4.48 6.74 7.95
N ASP A 491 -5.18 5.62 7.74
CA ASP A 491 -4.82 4.52 6.80
C ASP A 491 -5.50 4.64 5.43
#